data_AF-A0A4Q4CN00-F1
#
_entry.id   AF-A0A4Q4CN00-F1
#
_cell.length_a   1.000
_cell.length_b   1.000
_cell.length_c   1.000
_cell.angle_alpha   90.00
_cell.angle_beta   90.00
_cell.angle_gamma   90.00
#
_symmetry.space_group_name_H-M   'P 1'
#
loop_
_entity.id
_entity.type
_entity.pdbx_description
1 polymer ?
#
loop_
_entity_poly.entity_id
_entity_poly.type
_entity_poly.pdbx_seq_one_letter_code
_entity_poly.pdbx_strand_id
1 'polypeptide(L)'
;QMRQAFTARGWADLTNRHEELTVDGRRLSFVGVDDPHLEYDELDDVPADRSADLAIGVAHAPYLRVLDRWNSLGYPLILAGHTHGGQLCVPFYGALTTNCDLDTRRAKGLHTHRVPGHEPSWMHVSAGVGASATVPVRFACRPEATLLTLTG
;
A
#
# COMPACT_ATOMS: atom_id res chain seq x y z
N GLN A 1 14.25 -15.29 -7.78
CA GLN A 1 14.14 -15.25 -9.25
C GLN A 1 13.32 -14.05 -9.74
N MET A 2 12.09 -13.82 -9.26
CA MET A 2 11.26 -12.69 -9.73
C MET A 2 11.81 -11.29 -9.34
N ARG A 3 12.19 -11.08 -8.07
CA ARG A 3 12.80 -9.82 -7.59
C ARG A 3 14.02 -9.41 -8.42
N GLN A 4 14.97 -10.33 -8.61
CA GLN A 4 16.15 -10.12 -9.47
C GLN A 4 15.78 -9.77 -10.92
N ALA A 5 14.74 -10.40 -11.48
CA ALA A 5 14.30 -10.12 -12.84
C ALA A 5 13.68 -8.72 -13.01
N PHE A 6 13.03 -8.19 -11.96
CA PHE A 6 12.50 -6.82 -11.94
C PHE A 6 13.59 -5.79 -11.73
N THR A 7 14.49 -5.99 -10.75
CA THR A 7 15.59 -5.06 -10.50
C THR A 7 16.55 -4.98 -11.69
N ALA A 8 16.82 -6.11 -12.36
CA ALA A 8 17.60 -6.12 -13.61
C ALA A 8 16.93 -5.36 -14.77
N ARG A 9 15.63 -5.05 -14.65
CA ARG A 9 14.86 -4.22 -15.60
C ARG A 9 14.62 -2.79 -15.08
N GLY A 10 15.39 -2.36 -14.08
CA GLY A 10 15.36 -1.00 -13.56
C GLY A 10 14.27 -0.70 -12.55
N TRP A 11 13.60 -1.73 -12.00
CA TRP A 11 12.66 -1.51 -10.91
C TRP A 11 13.42 -1.18 -9.63
N ALA A 12 13.01 -0.09 -8.97
CA ALA A 12 13.45 0.23 -7.62
C ALA A 12 12.82 -0.76 -6.64
N ASP A 13 13.64 -1.25 -5.71
CA ASP A 13 13.27 -2.28 -4.77
C ASP A 13 13.08 -1.68 -3.38
N LEU A 14 11.83 -1.62 -2.94
CA LEU A 14 11.42 -0.97 -1.70
C LEU A 14 11.33 -1.93 -0.51
N THR A 15 11.90 -3.14 -0.59
CA THR A 15 11.97 -4.06 0.56
C THR A 15 12.82 -3.45 1.69
N ASN A 16 12.17 -2.92 2.73
CA ASN A 16 12.77 -2.28 3.91
C ASN A 16 13.76 -1.17 3.53
N ARG A 17 13.37 -0.31 2.58
CA ARG A 17 14.25 0.67 1.93
C ARG A 17 13.54 1.98 1.62
N HIS A 18 14.36 3.01 1.48
CA HIS A 18 13.98 4.30 0.92
C HIS A 18 14.56 4.47 -0.46
N GLU A 19 13.81 5.10 -1.35
CA GLU A 19 14.24 5.40 -2.72
C GLU A 19 13.68 6.76 -3.15
N GLU A 20 14.28 7.33 -4.19
CA GLU A 20 13.83 8.58 -4.80
C GLU A 20 13.67 8.41 -6.30
N LEU A 21 12.69 9.12 -6.86
CA LEU A 21 12.46 9.17 -8.29
C LEU A 21 12.03 10.58 -8.70
N THR A 22 12.66 11.11 -9.75
CA THR A 22 12.21 12.35 -10.37
C THR A 22 11.43 12.04 -11.63
N VAL A 23 10.17 12.50 -11.71
CA VAL A 23 9.29 12.35 -12.86
C VAL A 23 8.80 13.73 -13.29
N ASP A 24 9.01 14.10 -14.55
CA ASP A 24 8.62 15.41 -15.09
C ASP A 24 9.06 16.60 -14.20
N GLY A 25 10.28 16.52 -13.68
CA GLY A 25 10.87 17.54 -12.80
C GLY A 25 10.36 17.53 -11.35
N ARG A 26 9.43 16.63 -10.99
CA ARG A 26 8.92 16.47 -9.63
C ARG A 26 9.67 15.38 -8.90
N ARG A 27 10.17 15.67 -7.71
CA ARG A 27 10.86 14.71 -6.85
C ARG A 27 9.86 13.97 -5.98
N LEU A 28 9.85 12.65 -6.13
CA LEU A 28 9.07 11.73 -5.33
C LEU A 28 10.02 10.98 -4.40
N SER A 29 9.70 10.93 -3.10
CA SER A 29 10.40 10.08 -2.14
C SER A 29 9.52 8.90 -1.76
N PHE A 30 10.15 7.75 -1.57
CA PHE A 30 9.47 6.50 -1.24
C PHE A 30 10.08 5.89 -0.01
N VAL A 31 9.23 5.33 0.84
CA VAL A 31 9.60 4.35 1.85
C VAL A 31 8.82 3.07 1.56
N GLY A 32 9.45 1.92 1.72
CA GLY A 32 8.74 0.67 1.73
C GLY A 32 9.27 -0.32 2.73
N VAL A 33 8.43 -1.32 2.98
CA VAL A 33 8.71 -2.44 3.86
C VAL A 33 8.52 -3.75 3.11
N ASP A 34 9.21 -4.80 3.57
CA ASP A 34 8.87 -6.18 3.22
C ASP A 34 7.47 -6.55 3.77
N ASP A 35 7.04 -7.80 3.56
CA ASP A 35 5.68 -8.25 3.83
C ASP A 35 5.29 -8.16 5.32
N PRO A 36 4.37 -7.23 5.69
CA PRO A 36 3.89 -7.13 7.05
C PRO A 36 2.98 -8.31 7.47
N HIS A 37 2.41 -9.06 6.53
CA HIS A 37 1.65 -10.27 6.87
C HIS A 37 2.54 -11.39 7.40
N LEU A 38 3.81 -11.40 6.99
CA LEU A 38 4.83 -12.36 7.41
C LEU A 38 5.76 -11.81 8.50
N GLU A 39 5.49 -10.60 9.00
CA GLU A 39 6.31 -9.90 10.00
C GLU A 39 7.76 -9.66 9.53
N TYR A 40 7.96 -9.43 8.24
CA TYR A 40 9.27 -9.11 7.65
C TYR A 40 9.50 -7.61 7.48
N ASP A 41 8.51 -6.80 7.82
CA ASP A 41 8.62 -5.34 7.81
C ASP A 41 9.63 -4.83 8.84
N GLU A 42 10.53 -3.97 8.40
CA GLU A 42 11.39 -3.18 9.26
C GLU A 42 10.92 -1.73 9.24
N LEU A 43 10.19 -1.33 10.29
CA LEU A 43 9.70 0.04 10.45
C LEU A 43 10.78 0.91 11.11
N ASP A 44 11.17 1.97 10.41
CA ASP A 44 12.07 2.98 10.94
C ASP A 44 11.34 4.22 11.47
N ASP A 45 12.14 5.19 11.93
CA ASP A 45 11.67 6.46 12.49
C ASP A 45 11.91 7.65 11.55
N VAL A 46 12.09 7.40 10.26
CA VAL A 46 12.42 8.45 9.28
C VAL A 46 11.14 9.18 8.86
N PRO A 47 11.00 10.48 9.20
CA PRO A 47 9.83 11.26 8.80
C PRO A 47 9.77 11.43 7.28
N ALA A 48 8.57 11.63 6.76
CA ALA A 48 8.38 11.94 5.34
C ALA A 48 9.23 13.16 4.93
N ASP A 49 9.97 13.04 3.83
CA ASP A 49 10.78 14.13 3.30
C ASP A 49 9.87 15.28 2.82
N ARG A 50 9.85 16.36 3.61
CA ARG A 50 9.06 17.56 3.32
C ARG A 50 9.64 18.41 2.18
N SER A 51 10.86 18.12 1.76
CA SER A 51 11.47 18.81 0.63
C SER A 51 11.08 18.20 -0.72
N ALA A 52 10.61 16.94 -0.73
CA ALA A 52 10.08 16.28 -1.92
C ALA A 52 8.70 16.84 -2.29
N ASP A 53 8.33 16.77 -3.57
CA ASP A 53 7.00 17.18 -4.03
C ASP A 53 5.93 16.22 -3.52
N LEU A 54 6.29 14.94 -3.28
CA LEU A 54 5.43 13.95 -2.63
C LEU A 54 6.26 12.83 -1.99
N ALA A 55 5.95 12.51 -0.73
CA ALA A 55 6.48 11.34 -0.03
C ALA A 55 5.43 10.21 0.00
N ILE A 56 5.83 8.99 -0.33
CA ILE A 56 4.93 7.86 -0.56
C ILE A 56 5.38 6.64 0.25
N GLY A 57 4.51 6.09 1.09
CA GLY A 57 4.70 4.78 1.70
C GLY A 57 4.20 3.66 0.79
N VAL A 58 4.96 2.57 0.63
CA VAL A 58 4.58 1.41 -0.18
C VAL A 58 4.75 0.13 0.64
N ALA A 59 3.65 -0.55 0.94
CA ALA A 59 3.66 -1.81 1.69
C ALA A 59 2.95 -2.92 0.91
N HIS A 60 3.36 -4.18 1.09
CA HIS A 60 2.58 -5.28 0.55
C HIS A 60 1.19 -5.35 1.21
N ALA A 61 1.16 -5.36 2.55
CA ALA A 61 -0.06 -5.51 3.34
C ALA A 61 -0.37 -4.26 4.20
N PRO A 62 -1.64 -3.82 4.26
CA PRO A 62 -2.04 -2.59 4.94
C PRO A 62 -2.24 -2.81 6.45
N TYR A 63 -1.23 -3.35 7.14
CA TYR A 63 -1.33 -3.56 8.58
C TYR A 63 -1.35 -2.23 9.35
N LEU A 64 -2.20 -2.12 10.38
CA LEU A 64 -2.39 -0.88 11.13
C LEU A 64 -1.07 -0.34 11.70
N ARG A 65 -0.16 -1.20 12.17
CA ARG A 65 1.16 -0.75 12.65
C ARG A 65 1.97 0.04 11.60
N VAL A 66 1.89 -0.35 10.33
CA VAL A 66 2.60 0.30 9.22
C VAL A 66 1.90 1.59 8.86
N LEU A 67 0.57 1.52 8.73
CA LEU A 67 -0.27 2.67 8.39
C LEU A 67 -0.20 3.77 9.46
N ASP A 68 -0.29 3.40 10.74
CA ASP A 68 -0.19 4.30 11.88
C ASP A 68 1.20 4.93 11.94
N ARG A 69 2.26 4.13 11.78
CA ARG A 69 3.64 4.63 11.77
C ARG A 69 3.84 5.69 10.70
N TRP A 70 3.52 5.38 9.45
CA TRP A 70 3.73 6.31 8.34
C TRP A 70 2.80 7.52 8.38
N ASN A 71 1.55 7.36 8.85
CA ASN A 71 0.70 8.52 9.11
C ASN A 71 1.31 9.44 10.18
N SER A 72 1.77 8.88 11.29
CA SER A 72 2.42 9.66 12.35
C SER A 72 3.72 10.34 11.92
N LEU A 73 4.46 9.72 10.99
CA LEU A 73 5.68 10.26 10.37
C LEU A 73 5.39 11.27 9.24
N GLY A 74 4.11 11.47 8.88
CA GLY A 74 3.67 12.52 7.96
C GLY A 74 3.71 12.14 6.48
N TYR A 75 3.70 10.84 6.13
CA TYR A 75 3.60 10.42 4.74
C TYR A 75 2.20 10.72 4.18
N PRO A 76 2.04 11.64 3.20
CA PRO A 76 0.73 12.06 2.72
C PRO A 76 0.01 11.00 1.88
N LEU A 77 0.72 10.01 1.33
CA LEU A 77 0.15 8.92 0.54
C LEU A 77 0.76 7.57 0.94
N ILE A 78 -0.09 6.57 1.11
CA ILE A 78 0.30 5.17 1.37
C ILE A 78 -0.37 4.27 0.32
N LEU A 79 0.42 3.42 -0.33
CA LEU A 79 -0.03 2.45 -1.31
C LEU A 79 0.15 1.04 -0.74
N ALA A 80 -0.91 0.25 -0.76
CA ALA A 80 -0.92 -1.12 -0.24
C ALA A 80 -1.68 -2.10 -1.13
N GLY A 81 -1.50 -3.40 -0.86
CA GLY A 81 -2.17 -4.51 -1.54
C GLY A 81 -2.66 -5.57 -0.56
N HIS A 82 -2.26 -6.83 -0.78
CA HIS A 82 -2.51 -8.02 0.07
C HIS A 82 -3.96 -8.51 0.18
N THR A 83 -4.91 -7.61 0.36
CA THR A 83 -6.30 -7.97 0.67
C THR A 83 -7.03 -8.66 -0.48
N HIS A 84 -6.52 -8.54 -1.71
CA HIS A 84 -7.19 -8.93 -2.96
C HIS A 84 -8.62 -8.35 -3.11
N GLY A 85 -8.93 -7.26 -2.41
CA GLY A 85 -10.28 -6.70 -2.31
C GLY A 85 -11.25 -7.58 -1.50
N GLY A 86 -10.74 -8.40 -0.59
CA GLY A 86 -11.45 -9.44 0.14
C GLY A 86 -11.64 -10.74 -0.63
N GLN A 87 -11.48 -10.69 -1.97
CA GLN A 87 -11.55 -11.79 -2.93
C GLN A 87 -12.89 -12.56 -3.01
N LEU A 88 -13.50 -12.88 -1.87
CA LEU A 88 -14.83 -13.46 -1.71
C LEU A 88 -15.74 -12.42 -1.04
N CYS A 89 -16.57 -11.79 -1.85
CA CYS A 89 -17.50 -10.76 -1.40
C CYS A 89 -18.93 -11.28 -1.40
N VAL A 90 -19.73 -10.85 -0.42
CA VAL A 90 -21.18 -11.04 -0.45
C VAL A 90 -21.77 -9.91 -1.30
N PRO A 91 -22.61 -10.21 -2.32
CA PRO A 91 -23.26 -9.18 -3.12
C PRO A 91 -23.97 -8.15 -2.23
N PHE A 92 -23.79 -6.87 -2.53
CA PHE A 92 -24.33 -5.72 -1.76
C PHE A 92 -23.78 -5.49 -0.35
N TYR A 93 -22.99 -6.42 0.21
CA TYR A 93 -22.35 -6.28 1.52
C TYR A 93 -20.85 -5.97 1.40
N GLY A 94 -20.13 -6.67 0.52
CA GLY A 94 -18.70 -6.50 0.32
C GLY A 94 -17.85 -7.63 0.93
N ALA A 95 -16.59 -7.31 1.26
CA ALA A 95 -15.60 -8.26 1.74
C ALA A 95 -15.97 -8.85 3.11
N LEU A 96 -15.77 -10.15 3.28
CA LEU A 96 -15.94 -10.83 4.57
C LEU A 96 -14.69 -10.77 5.45
N THR A 97 -13.53 -10.64 4.83
CA THR A 97 -12.23 -10.55 5.49
C THR A 97 -11.26 -9.75 4.62
N THR A 98 -10.24 -9.19 5.23
CA THR A 98 -9.08 -8.54 4.58
C THR A 98 -7.81 -9.38 4.69
N ASN A 99 -7.86 -10.48 5.46
CA ASN A 99 -6.70 -11.29 5.84
C ASN A 99 -5.57 -10.47 6.51
N CYS A 100 -5.93 -9.37 7.19
CA CYS A 100 -5.06 -8.55 8.03
C CYS A 100 -5.90 -7.83 9.10
N ASP A 101 -5.30 -6.92 9.87
CA ASP A 101 -5.98 -6.14 10.92
C ASP A 101 -6.73 -4.90 10.39
N LEU A 102 -6.81 -4.72 9.07
CA LEU A 102 -7.60 -3.68 8.42
C LEU A 102 -9.10 -4.07 8.37
N ASP A 103 -10.00 -3.12 8.59
CA ASP A 103 -11.43 -3.36 8.45
C ASP A 103 -11.85 -3.64 6.99
N THR A 104 -12.92 -4.42 6.84
CA THR A 104 -13.38 -4.91 5.53
C THR A 104 -13.92 -3.83 4.60
N ARG A 105 -14.30 -2.65 5.11
CA ARG A 105 -14.74 -1.54 4.25
C ARG A 105 -13.56 -0.93 3.49
N ARG A 106 -12.36 -1.06 4.05
CA ARG A 106 -11.10 -0.60 3.44
C ARG A 106 -10.35 -1.72 2.71
N ALA A 107 -11.01 -2.86 2.42
CA ALA A 107 -10.40 -3.97 1.71
C ALA A 107 -9.89 -3.60 0.31
N LYS A 108 -10.39 -2.53 -0.33
CA LYS A 108 -9.84 -1.98 -1.58
C LYS A 108 -10.25 -0.55 -1.82
N GLY A 109 -9.59 0.14 -2.74
CA GLY A 109 -9.91 1.50 -3.17
C GLY A 109 -9.15 2.57 -2.38
N LEU A 110 -9.54 3.83 -2.58
CA LEU A 110 -8.95 5.01 -1.97
C LEU A 110 -9.70 5.40 -0.69
N HIS A 111 -8.94 5.60 0.38
CA HIS A 111 -9.41 5.91 1.73
C HIS A 111 -8.51 6.98 2.36
N THR A 112 -8.92 7.47 3.53
CA THR A 112 -8.03 8.21 4.42
C THR A 112 -7.70 7.35 5.64
N HIS A 113 -6.45 7.43 6.08
CA HIS A 113 -5.98 6.85 7.33
C HIS A 113 -5.58 7.98 8.27
N ARG A 114 -5.92 7.88 9.55
CA ARG A 114 -5.73 8.97 10.51
C ARG A 114 -5.38 8.42 11.88
N VAL A 115 -4.23 8.84 12.39
CA VAL A 115 -3.85 8.73 13.80
C VAL A 115 -4.20 10.06 14.50
N PRO A 116 -4.85 10.04 15.67
CA PRO A 116 -5.13 11.26 16.43
C PRO A 116 -3.88 12.11 16.68
N GLY A 117 -3.96 13.42 16.45
CA GLY A 117 -2.83 14.34 16.59
C GLY A 117 -1.95 14.49 15.34
N HIS A 118 -2.26 13.77 14.26
CA HIS A 118 -1.55 13.84 12.98
C HIS A 118 -2.49 14.21 11.82
N GLU A 119 -1.92 14.82 10.77
CA GLU A 119 -2.63 15.04 9.51
C GLU A 119 -2.98 13.69 8.85
N PRO A 120 -4.14 13.55 8.20
CA PRO A 120 -4.53 12.29 7.58
C PRO A 120 -3.67 11.99 6.36
N SER A 121 -3.36 10.71 6.16
CA SER A 121 -2.74 10.19 4.94
C SER A 121 -3.83 9.71 3.99
N TRP A 122 -3.66 9.95 2.70
CA TRP A 122 -4.35 9.14 1.69
C TRP A 122 -3.82 7.72 1.74
N MET A 123 -4.70 6.73 1.64
CA MET A 123 -4.36 5.33 1.61
C MET A 123 -5.11 4.64 0.47
N HIS A 124 -4.39 4.04 -0.47
CA HIS A 124 -4.99 3.22 -1.52
C HIS A 124 -4.63 1.75 -1.31
N VAL A 125 -5.65 0.89 -1.23
CA VAL A 125 -5.48 -0.57 -1.19
C VAL A 125 -5.91 -1.14 -2.53
N SER A 126 -4.97 -1.68 -3.30
CA SER A 126 -5.30 -2.32 -4.58
C SER A 126 -5.92 -3.69 -4.37
N ALA A 127 -7.02 -3.99 -5.08
CA ALA A 127 -7.52 -5.36 -5.12
C ALA A 127 -6.66 -6.30 -5.98
N GLY A 128 -5.75 -5.75 -6.80
CA GLY A 128 -4.85 -6.48 -7.67
C GLY A 128 -5.54 -7.34 -8.73
N VAL A 129 -4.73 -7.93 -9.61
CA VAL A 129 -5.22 -8.81 -10.69
C VAL A 129 -5.24 -10.29 -10.31
N GLY A 130 -4.35 -10.71 -9.42
CA GLY A 130 -4.18 -12.11 -9.00
C GLY A 130 -5.13 -12.52 -7.88
N ALA A 131 -5.14 -13.80 -7.52
CA ALA A 131 -5.86 -14.34 -6.37
C ALA A 131 -4.88 -14.92 -5.34
N SER A 132 -5.34 -15.16 -4.11
CA SER A 132 -4.56 -15.90 -3.12
C SER A 132 -4.17 -17.28 -3.66
N ALA A 133 -2.94 -17.71 -3.39
CA ALA A 133 -2.44 -19.02 -3.81
C ALA A 133 -3.22 -20.19 -3.18
N THR A 134 -3.73 -20.01 -1.96
CA THR A 134 -4.46 -21.06 -1.22
C THR A 134 -5.94 -21.10 -1.58
N VAL A 135 -6.50 -19.99 -2.04
CA VAL A 135 -7.90 -19.89 -2.49
C VAL A 135 -7.91 -19.14 -3.82
N PRO A 136 -7.67 -19.79 -4.97
CA PRO A 136 -7.52 -19.11 -6.26
C PRO A 136 -8.88 -18.78 -6.91
N VAL A 137 -9.85 -18.30 -6.12
CA VAL A 137 -11.22 -18.03 -6.56
C VAL A 137 -11.61 -16.60 -6.19
N ARG A 138 -12.17 -15.86 -7.14
CA ARG A 138 -12.76 -14.54 -6.93
C ARG A 138 -14.27 -14.61 -7.10
N PHE A 139 -15.04 -14.12 -6.13
CA PHE A 139 -16.50 -14.05 -6.20
C PHE A 139 -16.98 -12.66 -5.79
N ALA A 140 -17.79 -12.03 -6.65
CA ALA A 140 -18.24 -10.64 -6.50
C ALA A 140 -17.10 -9.62 -6.25
N CYS A 141 -15.86 -9.94 -6.65
CA CYS A 141 -14.67 -9.09 -6.53
C CYS A 141 -13.80 -9.21 -7.79
N ARG A 142 -14.06 -8.35 -8.79
CA ARG A 142 -13.34 -8.36 -10.06
C ARG A 142 -11.86 -7.99 -9.89
N PRO A 143 -10.95 -8.55 -10.71
CA PRO A 143 -9.57 -8.08 -10.84
C PRO A 143 -9.50 -6.56 -11.10
N GLU A 144 -8.46 -5.92 -10.59
CA GLU A 144 -8.34 -4.46 -10.59
C GLU A 144 -6.92 -4.01 -10.95
N ALA A 145 -6.85 -2.97 -11.78
CA ALA A 145 -5.68 -2.12 -11.96
C ALA A 145 -6.16 -0.68 -11.76
N THR A 146 -5.50 0.07 -10.88
CA THR A 146 -5.93 1.42 -10.50
C THR A 146 -5.04 2.46 -11.14
N LEU A 147 -5.66 3.49 -11.72
CA LEU A 147 -5.00 4.75 -12.06
C LEU A 147 -5.32 5.76 -10.97
N LEU A 148 -4.29 6.23 -10.26
CA LEU A 148 -4.41 7.33 -9.31
C LEU A 148 -3.96 8.62 -9.99
N THR A 149 -4.85 9.62 -10.00
CA THR A 149 -4.51 10.97 -10.44
C THR A 149 -4.21 11.81 -9.22
N LEU A 150 -2.97 12.26 -9.10
CA LEU A 150 -2.54 13.14 -8.03
C LEU A 150 -2.81 14.58 -8.46
N THR A 151 -3.61 15.30 -7.70
CA THR A 151 -4.00 16.69 -7.97
C THR A 151 -3.64 17.55 -6.77
N GLY A 152 -2.93 18.65 -7.02
CA GLY A 152 -2.45 19.58 -6.01
C GLY A 152 -1.64 20.68 -6.67
#